data_AF-A0A937T7R4-F1
#
_entry.id   AF-A0A937T7R4-F1
#
_cell.length_a   1.000
_cell.length_b   1.000
_cell.length_c   1.000
_cell.angle_alpha   90.00
_cell.angle_beta   90.00
_cell.angle_gamma   90.00
#
_symmetry.space_group_name_H-M   'P 1'
#
loop_
_entity.id
_entity.type
_entity.pdbx_description
1 polymer ?
#
loop_
_entity_poly.entity_id
_entity_poly.type
_entity_poly.pdbx_seq_one_letter_code
_entity_poly.pdbx_strand_id
1 'polypeptide(L)' 'MWTYLSRYTGREPYYPINLISYVFCDWEVSSEKARRELGFVPTPFEEGARATLAWYRQLGLGPTNWLTRLIVRLTWREQ' A
#
# COMPACT_ATOMS: atom_id res chain seq x y z
N MET A 1 -2.06 2.88 19.22
CA MET A 1 -1.85 1.42 19.44
C MET A 1 -0.48 0.96 18.91
N TRP A 2 -0.16 1.15 17.62
CA TRP A 2 1.11 0.74 17.02
C TRP A 2 2.38 1.31 17.69
N THR A 3 2.35 2.58 18.12
CA THR A 3 3.45 3.23 18.85
C THR A 3 3.70 2.63 20.24
N TYR A 4 2.70 1.98 20.84
CA TYR A 4 2.87 1.29 22.12
C TYR A 4 3.49 -0.09 21.88
N LEU A 5 3.03 -0.79 20.84
CA LEU A 5 3.56 -2.10 20.44
C LEU A 5 5.02 -2.02 19.99
N SER A 6 5.43 -0.93 19.35
CA SER A 6 6.83 -0.70 18.97
C SER A 6 7.75 -0.53 20.16
N ARG A 7 7.30 0.13 21.24
CA ARG A 7 8.06 0.26 22.49
C ARG A 7 8.29 -1.09 23.17
N TYR A 8 7.36 -2.03 23.01
CA TYR A 8 7.49 -3.38 23.55
C TYR A 8 8.35 -4.31 22.66
N THR A 9 8.17 -4.23 21.34
CA THR A 9 8.86 -5.11 20.38
C THR A 9 10.23 -4.61 19.95
N GLY A 10 10.59 -3.37 20.28
CA GLY A 10 11.81 -2.70 19.81
C GLY A 10 11.86 -2.48 18.30
N ARG A 11 10.75 -2.74 17.59
CA ARG A 11 10.62 -2.60 16.15
C ARG A 11 9.74 -1.41 15.83
N GLU A 12 10.17 -0.58 14.88
CA GLU A 12 9.32 0.50 14.40
C GLU A 12 8.02 -0.04 13.81
N PRO A 13 6.89 0.66 14.05
CA PRO A 13 5.64 0.31 13.41
C PRO A 13 5.75 0.55 11.90
N TYR A 14 5.00 -0.23 11.11
CA TYR A 14 5.00 -0.10 9.65
C TYR A 14 4.64 1.31 9.17
N TYR A 15 3.76 2.01 9.91
CA TYR A 15 3.49 3.44 9.75
C TYR A 15 3.84 4.20 11.03
N PRO A 16 5.05 4.80 11.12
CA PRO A 16 5.42 5.68 12.21
C PRO A 16 4.63 7.00 12.18
N ILE A 17 4.60 7.70 13.32
CA ILE A 17 3.72 8.86 13.53
C ILE A 17 4.03 10.02 12.56
N ASN A 18 5.28 10.16 12.15
CA ASN A 18 5.73 11.14 11.17
C ASN A 18 5.20 10.87 9.75
N LEU A 19 4.72 9.66 9.45
CA LEU A 19 4.13 9.31 8.16
C LEU A 19 2.61 9.53 8.11
N ILE A 20 1.98 9.99 9.19
CA ILE A 20 0.51 10.13 9.22
C ILE A 20 0.01 11.07 8.13
N SER A 21 0.59 12.26 7.99
CA SER A 21 0.18 13.23 6.97
C SER A 21 0.42 12.71 5.56
N TYR A 22 1.49 11.95 5.36
CA TYR A 22 1.82 11.38 4.06
C TYR A 22 0.82 10.30 3.62
N VAL A 23 0.41 9.44 4.55
CA VAL A 23 -0.39 8.23 4.23
C VAL A 23 -1.89 8.45 4.33
N PHE A 24 -2.35 9.27 5.28
CA PHE A 24 -3.78 9.35 5.64
C PHE A 24 -4.45 10.65 5.21
N CYS A 25 -3.72 11.60 4.62
CA CYS A 25 -4.34 12.80 4.05
C CYS A 25 -4.67 12.58 2.58
N ASP A 26 -5.78 13.18 2.14
CA ASP A 26 -6.14 13.23 0.74
C ASP A 26 -5.34 14.33 0.04
N TRP A 27 -4.41 13.91 -0.82
CA TRP A 27 -3.57 14.82 -1.58
C TRP A 27 -4.15 15.04 -2.97
N GLU A 28 -4.69 16.24 -3.22
CA GLU A 28 -5.14 16.63 -4.56
C GLU A 28 -3.93 17.04 -5.42
N VAL A 29 -3.58 16.22 -6.40
CA VAL A 29 -2.47 16.46 -7.33
C VAL A 29 -2.99 16.78 -8.72
N SER A 30 -2.65 17.95 -9.26
CA SER A 30 -2.93 18.28 -10.66
C SER A 30 -1.86 17.73 -11.61
N SER A 31 -2.29 17.00 -12.63
CA SER A 31 -1.45 16.49 -13.72
C SER A 31 -1.65 17.25 -15.04
N GLU A 32 -2.34 18.38 -15.02
CA GLU A 32 -2.75 19.11 -16.24
C GLU A 32 -1.56 19.57 -17.10
N LYS A 33 -0.52 20.11 -16.45
CA LYS A 33 0.68 20.57 -17.15
C LYS A 33 1.36 19.42 -17.89
N ALA A 34 1.52 18.27 -17.23
CA ALA A 34 2.12 17.07 -17.82
C ALA A 34 1.30 16.53 -18.99
N ARG A 35 -0.04 16.53 -18.86
CA ARG A 35 -0.94 16.16 -19.96
C ARG A 35 -0.74 17.07 -21.18
N ARG A 36 -0.71 18.39 -20.96
CA ARG A 36 -0.60 19.39 -22.02
C ARG A 36 0.76 19.37 -22.72
N GLU A 37 1.84 19.32 -21.95
CA GLU A 37 3.20 19.53 -22.49
C GLU A 37 3.88 18.23 -22.92
N LEU A 38 3.50 17.09 -22.32
CA LEU A 38 4.16 15.81 -22.53
C LEU A 38 3.23 14.72 -23.08
N GLY A 39 1.94 15.03 -23.27
CA GLY A 39 0.94 14.02 -23.64
C GLY A 39 0.77 12.94 -22.56
N PHE A 40 1.10 13.25 -21.31
CA PHE A 40 1.04 12.29 -20.21
C PHE A 40 -0.39 11.78 -19.99
N VAL A 41 -0.55 10.46 -19.87
CA VAL A 41 -1.81 9.83 -19.49
C VAL A 41 -1.57 9.01 -18.23
N PRO A 42 -2.22 9.34 -17.09
CA PRO A 42 -2.03 8.57 -15.87
C PRO A 42 -2.66 7.18 -16.02
N THR A 43 -1.95 6.16 -15.54
CA THR A 43 -2.51 4.82 -15.40
C THR A 43 -3.63 4.83 -14.35
N PRO A 44 -4.79 4.22 -14.64
CA PRO A 44 -5.82 4.00 -13.62
C PRO A 44 -5.26 3.28 -12.39
N PHE A 45 -5.71 3.66 -11.20
CA PHE A 45 -5.16 3.14 -9.95
C PHE A 45 -5.32 1.61 -9.86
N GLU A 46 -6.48 1.08 -10.24
CA GLU A 46 -6.79 -0.35 -10.17
C GLU A 46 -5.87 -1.17 -11.06
N GLU A 47 -5.51 -0.64 -12.23
CA GLU A 47 -4.59 -1.28 -13.16
C GLU A 47 -3.17 -1.30 -12.58
N GLY A 48 -2.68 -0.16 -12.09
CA GLY A 48 -1.37 -0.07 -11.44
C GLY A 48 -1.27 -0.95 -10.19
N ALA A 49 -2.31 -0.96 -9.35
CA ALA A 49 -2.39 -1.77 -8.15
C ALA A 49 -2.36 -3.27 -8.50
N ARG A 50 -3.13 -3.69 -9.52
CA ARG A 50 -3.14 -5.09 -9.98
C ARG A 50 -1.77 -5.52 -10.51
N ALA A 51 -1.13 -4.69 -11.33
CA ALA A 51 0.20 -4.96 -11.86
C ALA A 51 1.24 -5.10 -10.74
N THR A 52 1.20 -4.20 -9.75
CA THR A 52 2.10 -4.22 -8.59
C THR A 52 1.91 -5.49 -7.76
N LEU A 53 0.65 -5.88 -7.48
CA LEU A 53 0.37 -7.12 -6.75
C LEU A 53 0.80 -8.36 -7.53
N ALA A 54 0.64 -8.37 -8.86
CA ALA A 54 1.11 -9.46 -9.71
C ALA A 54 2.64 -9.58 -9.64
N TRP A 55 3.35 -8.45 -9.67
CA TRP A 55 4.81 -8.42 -9.53
C TRP A 55 5.27 -8.95 -8.17
N TYR A 56 4.64 -8.54 -7.06
CA TYR A 56 4.95 -9.10 -5.74
C TYR A 56 4.78 -10.62 -5.68
N ARG A 57 3.72 -11.15 -6.29
CA ARG A 57 3.50 -12.61 -6.35
C ARG A 57 4.61 -13.32 -7.12
N GLN A 58 5.11 -12.74 -8.21
CA GLN A 58 6.23 -13.30 -8.98
C GLN A 58 7.51 -13.36 -8.15
N LEU A 59 7.75 -12.36 -7.29
CA LEU A 59 8.90 -12.32 -6.38
C LEU A 59 8.74 -13.26 -5.17
N GLY A 60 7.60 -13.95 -5.03
CA GLY A 60 7.30 -14.73 -3.83
C GLY A 60 7.03 -13.86 -2.59
N LEU A 61 6.82 -12.55 -2.77
CA LEU A 61 6.50 -11.62 -1.70
C LEU A 61 5.00 -11.72 -1.39
N GLY A 62 4.70 -12.22 -0.21
CA GLY A 62 3.33 -12.46 0.24
C GLY A 62 3.30 -13.17 1.59
N PRO A 63 2.10 -13.56 2.07
CA PRO A 63 1.94 -14.22 3.36
C PRO A 63 2.77 -15.51 3.42
N THR A 64 3.81 -15.49 4.23
CA THR A 64 4.87 -16.50 4.19
C THR A 64 4.50 -17.75 4.97
N ASN A 65 3.64 -17.64 5.99
CA ASN A 65 3.25 -18.77 6.85
C ASN A 65 1.75 -19.09 6.75
N TRP A 66 1.36 -20.28 7.21
CA TRP A 66 -0.02 -20.78 7.07
C TRP A 66 -1.05 -19.91 7.79
N LEU A 67 -0.69 -19.33 8.96
CA LEU A 67 -1.55 -18.43 9.73
C LEU A 67 -1.85 -17.15 8.96
N THR A 68 -0.82 -16.49 8.41
CA THR A 68 -0.98 -15.26 7.64
C THR A 68 -1.77 -15.50 6.36
N ARG A 69 -1.60 -16.66 5.70
CA ARG A 69 -2.43 -17.06 4.55
C ARG A 69 -3.90 -17.27 4.93
N LEU A 70 -4.15 -17.90 6.07
CA LEU A 70 -5.50 -18.13 6.58
C LEU A 70 -6.19 -16.80 6.94
N ILE A 71 -5.50 -15.93 7.68
CA ILE A 71 -6.01 -14.60 8.05
C ILE A 71 -6.33 -13.81 6.79
N VAL A 72 -5.40 -13.71 5.83
CA VAL A 72 -5.66 -13.00 4.57
C VAL A 72 -6.88 -13.59 3.85
N ARG A 73 -7.01 -14.92 3.74
CA ARG A 73 -8.20 -15.54 3.13
C ARG A 73 -9.51 -15.25 3.86
N LEU A 74 -9.46 -15.07 5.18
CA LEU A 74 -10.64 -14.77 6.00
C LEU A 74 -11.03 -13.29 5.94
N THR A 75 -10.04 -12.39 5.96
CA THR A 75 -10.26 -10.94 5.91
C THR A 75 -10.53 -10.45 4.50
N TRP A 76 -10.08 -11.18 3.48
CA TRP A 76 -10.34 -10.89 2.07
C TRP A 76 -11.59 -11.64 1.64
N ARG A 77 -12.75 -11.18 2.13
CA ARG A 77 -14.08 -11.64 1.70
C ARG A 77 -15.00 -10.43 1.55
N GLU A 78 -15.49 -10.25 0.33
CA GLU A 78 -16.59 -9.41 -0.16
C GLU A 78 -16.60 -7.91 0.21
N GLN A 79 -16.10 -7.09 -0.71
CA GLN A 79 -16.91 -6.01 -1.30
C GLN A 79 -16.94 -6.18 -2.82
#